data_AF-A0A026VV96-F1
#
_entry.id   AF-A0A026VV96-F1
#
_cell.length_a   1.000
_cell.length_b   1.000
_cell.length_c   1.000
_cell.angle_alpha   90.00
_cell.angle_beta   90.00
_cell.angle_gamma   90.00
#
_symmetry.space_group_name_H-M   'P 1'
#
loop_
_entity.id
_entity.type
_entity.pdbx_description
1 polymer ?
#
loop_
_entity_poly.entity_id
_entity_poly.type
_entity_poly.pdbx_seq_one_letter_code
_entity_poly.pdbx_strand_id
1 'polypeptide(L)'
;MAMRQVLKKLLRNVKPAMYTSSILFAHCVSPDKPSENAKLKLELLDVKKLTYEHMIRQSALDATNSATQALTVTYMAITHLSTEYRTLLKELISLHEETLNYNVSDVHWDAIVETRNQMQLKKEGIMNLTGYMDYVHKMAEAASMLSYLSGMDNISNTLQQRIDDALNKIKVEIESNAELEREYLRIQEQCIKDNKKTEKE
;
A
#
# COMPACT_ATOMS: atom_id res chain seq x y z
N MET A 1 41.85 7.74 -26.82
CA MET A 1 42.14 8.59 -25.64
C MET A 1 41.03 9.60 -25.28
N ALA A 2 39.83 9.53 -25.87
CA ALA A 2 38.71 10.44 -25.51
C ALA A 2 37.82 9.92 -24.36
N MET A 3 37.75 8.60 -24.15
CA MET A 3 36.87 7.98 -23.16
C MET A 3 37.28 8.25 -21.70
N ARG A 4 38.57 8.44 -21.43
CA ARG A 4 39.09 8.78 -20.08
C ARG A 4 38.74 10.20 -19.62
N GLN A 5 38.49 11.12 -20.55
CA GLN A 5 38.17 12.51 -20.21
C GLN A 5 36.67 12.70 -19.92
N VAL A 6 35.80 11.92 -20.56
CA VAL A 6 34.35 11.94 -20.30
C VAL A 6 34.02 11.36 -18.92
N LEU A 7 34.67 10.25 -18.53
CA LEU A 7 34.49 9.64 -17.20
C LEU A 7 34.94 10.59 -16.06
N LYS A 8 36.04 11.34 -16.26
CA LYS A 8 36.52 12.35 -15.31
C LYS A 8 35.60 13.57 -15.21
N LYS A 9 34.84 13.90 -16.26
CA LYS A 9 33.87 15.01 -16.23
C LYS A 9 32.58 14.62 -15.50
N LEU A 10 32.12 13.37 -15.62
CA LEU A 10 30.94 12.88 -14.92
C LEU A 10 31.15 12.76 -13.41
N LEU A 11 32.32 12.28 -12.98
CA LEU A 11 32.66 12.17 -11.55
C LEU A 11 32.90 13.52 -10.85
N ARG A 12 33.15 14.60 -11.60
CA ARG A 12 33.43 15.93 -11.02
C ARG A 12 32.16 16.72 -10.67
N ASN A 13 30.99 16.28 -11.13
CA ASN A 13 29.70 16.95 -10.90
C ASN A 13 28.76 16.22 -9.92
N VAL A 14 29.23 15.15 -9.27
CA VAL A 14 28.49 14.53 -8.16
C VAL A 14 28.78 15.34 -6.90
N LYS A 15 27.90 16.28 -6.58
CA LYS A 15 27.86 16.84 -5.22
C LYS A 15 27.54 15.68 -4.27
N PRO A 16 28.31 15.46 -3.19
CA PRO A 16 27.91 14.50 -2.18
C PRO A 16 26.66 15.07 -1.50
N ALA A 17 25.48 14.50 -1.79
CA ALA A 17 24.35 14.64 -0.90
C ALA A 17 24.70 13.81 0.35
N MET A 18 25.32 14.45 1.33
CA MET A 18 25.42 13.89 2.67
C MET A 18 24.00 13.75 3.21
N TYR A 19 23.42 12.56 3.08
CA TYR A 19 22.39 12.15 4.03
C TYR A 19 23.11 11.90 5.35
N THR A 20 23.28 12.98 6.12
CA THR A 20 23.60 12.87 7.53
C THR A 20 22.41 12.15 8.17
N SER A 21 22.60 10.87 8.48
CA SER A 21 21.81 10.24 9.53
C SER A 21 22.04 11.09 10.78
N SER A 22 21.03 11.88 11.14
CA SER A 22 21.03 12.71 12.34
C SER A 22 21.00 11.79 13.55
N ILE A 23 22.17 11.28 13.96
CA ILE A 23 22.34 10.88 15.35
C ILE A 23 22.29 12.20 16.12
N LEU A 24 21.16 12.46 16.79
CA LEU A 24 21.04 13.55 17.75
C LEU A 24 21.95 13.23 18.94
N PHE A 25 23.26 13.44 18.77
CA PHE A 25 24.12 13.70 19.91
C PHE A 25 23.75 15.09 20.41
N ALA A 26 23.04 15.13 21.55
CA ALA A 26 22.88 16.35 22.31
C ALA A 26 24.27 16.93 22.56
N HIS A 27 24.51 18.12 22.02
CA HIS A 27 25.74 18.87 22.23
C HIS A 27 25.79 19.21 23.74
N CYS A 28 26.60 18.47 24.52
CA CYS A 28 27.00 18.94 25.84
C CYS A 28 27.86 20.18 25.65
N VAL A 29 27.23 21.35 25.71
CA VAL A 29 27.93 22.61 25.87
C VAL A 29 28.66 22.54 27.21
N SER A 30 29.98 22.73 27.18
CA SER A 30 30.85 22.84 28.35
C SER A 30 30.25 23.83 29.35
N PRO A 31 30.23 23.54 30.66
CA PRO A 31 29.60 24.43 31.62
C PRO A 31 30.48 25.67 31.80
N ASP A 32 30.02 26.82 31.32
CA ASP A 32 30.41 28.08 31.93
C ASP A 32 30.01 28.03 33.41
N LYS A 33 30.92 28.48 34.28
CA LYS A 33 30.76 28.47 35.74
C LYS A 33 29.35 28.98 36.13
N PRO A 34 28.53 28.19 36.83
CA PRO A 34 27.21 28.64 37.23
C PRO A 34 27.38 29.70 38.34
N SER A 35 26.74 30.85 38.16
CA SER A 35 26.59 31.82 39.25
C SER A 35 25.72 31.18 40.34
N GLU A 36 26.11 31.35 41.60
CA GLU A 36 25.56 30.66 42.79
C GLU A 36 24.04 30.85 43.02
N ASN A 37 23.36 31.67 42.23
CA ASN A 37 21.94 32.03 42.44
C ASN A 37 20.99 31.59 41.32
N ALA A 38 21.48 30.91 40.27
CA ALA A 38 20.61 30.32 39.27
C ALA A 38 20.05 29.00 39.80
N LYS A 39 18.98 29.08 40.61
CA LYS A 39 18.16 27.93 40.99
C LYS A 39 17.67 27.28 39.69
N LEU A 40 18.37 26.23 39.27
CA LEU A 40 18.03 25.40 38.12
C LEU A 40 16.58 24.93 38.31
N LYS A 41 15.63 25.62 37.66
CA LYS A 41 14.33 25.04 37.36
C LYS A 41 14.59 23.98 36.29
N LEU A 42 15.10 22.82 36.71
CA LEU A 42 14.82 21.61 35.96
C LEU A 42 13.29 21.52 35.93
N GLU A 43 12.68 21.61 34.75
CA GLU A 43 11.39 20.96 34.56
C GLU A 43 11.61 19.50 34.96
N LEU A 44 11.10 19.15 36.14
CA LEU A 44 11.10 17.80 36.64
C LEU A 44 10.39 16.98 35.55
N LEU A 45 11.16 16.19 34.79
CA LEU A 45 10.62 15.13 33.94
C LEU A 45 9.56 14.43 34.77
N ASP A 46 8.31 14.49 34.30
CA ASP A 46 7.18 13.98 35.05
C ASP A 46 7.46 12.51 35.38
N VAL A 47 7.81 12.23 36.62
CA VAL A 47 8.29 10.91 37.07
C VAL A 47 7.20 9.84 36.84
N LYS A 48 5.94 10.27 36.69
CA LYS A 48 4.81 9.42 36.28
C LYS A 48 4.93 8.89 34.85
N LYS A 49 5.63 9.59 33.95
CA LYS A 49 5.93 9.13 32.58
C LYS A 49 7.00 8.03 32.52
N LEU A 50 7.75 7.81 33.59
CA LEU A 50 8.80 6.80 33.68
C LEU A 50 8.33 5.45 34.26
N THR A 51 7.03 5.29 34.52
CA THR A 51 6.50 4.00 34.97
C THR A 51 6.41 3.02 33.81
N TYR A 52 6.62 1.73 34.10
CA TYR A 52 6.46 0.67 33.10
C TYR A 52 5.04 0.67 32.49
N GLU A 53 4.01 0.98 33.28
CA GLU A 53 2.64 1.12 32.80
C GLU A 53 2.49 2.22 31.73
N HIS A 54 3.13 3.38 31.94
CA HIS A 54 3.12 4.45 30.95
C HIS A 54 3.87 4.06 29.67
N MET A 55 5.03 3.40 29.82
CA MET A 55 5.80 2.91 28.67
C MET A 55 5.03 1.86 27.85
N ILE A 56 4.31 0.95 28.53
CA ILE A 56 3.45 -0.06 27.90
C ILE A 56 2.30 0.63 27.15
N ARG A 57 1.60 1.59 27.77
CA ARG A 57 0.55 2.38 27.11
C ARG A 57 1.07 3.10 25.86
N GLN A 58 2.23 3.73 25.95
CA GLN A 58 2.83 4.42 24.81
C GLN A 58 3.19 3.44 23.69
N SER A 59 3.75 2.28 24.03
CA SER A 59 4.08 1.25 23.04
C SER A 59 2.82 0.67 22.38
N ALA A 60 1.74 0.46 23.14
CA ALA A 60 0.45 0.04 22.59
C ALA A 60 -0.16 1.09 21.64
N LEU A 61 -0.03 2.37 21.98
CA LEU A 61 -0.44 3.47 21.12
C LEU A 61 0.34 3.48 19.79
N ASP A 62 1.66 3.32 19.85
CA ASP A 62 2.53 3.31 18.68
C ASP A 62 2.23 2.11 17.77
N ALA A 63 1.96 0.93 18.36
CA ALA A 63 1.52 -0.26 17.64
C ALA A 63 0.17 -0.02 16.93
N THR A 64 -0.80 0.58 17.61
CA THR A 64 -2.11 0.91 17.03
C THR A 64 -2.00 1.91 15.88
N ASN A 65 -1.14 2.93 16.01
CA ASN A 65 -0.91 3.89 14.94
C ASN A 65 -0.27 3.23 13.71
N SER A 66 0.74 2.38 13.94
CA SER A 66 1.41 1.62 12.87
C SER A 66 0.43 0.69 12.16
N ALA A 67 -0.39 -0.03 12.93
CA ALA A 67 -1.41 -0.93 12.39
C ALA A 67 -2.49 -0.18 11.60
N THR A 68 -2.97 0.94 12.12
CA THR A 68 -3.91 1.84 11.41
C THR A 68 -3.34 2.28 10.07
N GLN A 69 -2.07 2.70 10.04
CA GLN A 69 -1.45 3.19 8.82
C GLN A 69 -1.30 2.06 7.79
N ALA A 70 -0.81 0.90 8.21
CA ALA A 70 -0.68 -0.27 7.35
C ALA A 70 -2.04 -0.70 6.79
N LEU A 71 -3.08 -0.75 7.62
CA LEU A 71 -4.46 -1.05 7.23
C LEU A 71 -4.92 -0.07 6.14
N THR A 72 -4.71 1.22 6.39
CA THR A 72 -5.14 2.30 5.50
C THR A 72 -4.47 2.22 4.13
N VAL A 73 -3.15 2.16 4.12
CA VAL A 73 -2.39 2.09 2.87
C VAL A 73 -2.73 0.84 2.08
N THR A 74 -2.89 -0.30 2.77
CA THR A 74 -3.19 -1.59 2.11
C THR A 74 -4.57 -1.58 1.48
N TYR A 75 -5.63 -1.20 2.21
CA TYR A 75 -6.96 -1.19 1.62
C TYR A 75 -7.07 -0.17 0.49
N MET A 76 -6.44 1.01 0.62
CA MET A 76 -6.42 2.02 -0.44
C MET A 76 -5.73 1.50 -1.70
N ALA A 77 -4.61 0.80 -1.56
CA ALA A 77 -3.91 0.20 -2.68
C ALA A 77 -4.76 -0.87 -3.38
N ILE A 78 -5.46 -1.72 -2.61
CA ILE A 78 -6.39 -2.72 -3.15
C ILE A 78 -7.53 -2.05 -3.93
N THR A 79 -8.17 -1.03 -3.37
CA THR A 79 -9.25 -0.28 -4.04
C THR A 79 -8.77 0.38 -5.33
N HIS A 80 -7.58 1.00 -5.30
CA HIS A 80 -6.99 1.63 -6.47
C HIS A 80 -6.71 0.62 -7.58
N LEU A 81 -5.97 -0.46 -7.28
CA LEU A 81 -5.67 -1.50 -8.27
C LEU A 81 -6.94 -2.20 -8.76
N SER A 82 -7.94 -2.41 -7.91
CA SER A 82 -9.23 -2.96 -8.31
C SER A 82 -9.95 -2.07 -9.31
N THR A 83 -9.88 -0.76 -9.13
CA THR A 83 -10.45 0.20 -10.10
C THR A 83 -9.73 0.14 -11.44
N GLU A 84 -8.40 0.13 -11.45
CA GLU A 84 -7.62 -0.02 -12.69
C GLU A 84 -7.89 -1.36 -13.38
N TYR A 85 -7.93 -2.45 -12.61
CA TYR A 85 -8.25 -3.79 -13.10
C TYR A 85 -9.62 -3.84 -13.77
N ARG A 86 -10.65 -3.24 -13.15
CA ARG A 86 -11.99 -3.17 -13.74
C ARG A 86 -12.05 -2.32 -15.01
N THR A 87 -11.26 -1.24 -15.09
CA THR A 87 -11.16 -0.45 -16.32
C THR A 87 -10.61 -1.30 -17.47
N LEU A 88 -9.52 -2.05 -17.22
CA LEU A 88 -8.92 -2.95 -18.21
C LEU A 88 -9.86 -4.10 -18.60
N LEU A 89 -10.63 -4.63 -17.65
CA LEU A 89 -11.66 -5.63 -17.94
C LEU A 89 -12.76 -5.08 -18.85
N LYS A 90 -13.26 -3.86 -18.60
CA LYS A 90 -14.26 -3.21 -19.46
C LYS A 90 -13.72 -2.97 -20.86
N GLU A 91 -12.48 -2.55 -20.97
CA GLU A 91 -11.80 -2.37 -22.26
C GLU A 91 -11.69 -3.71 -23.00
N LEU A 92 -11.27 -4.78 -22.32
CA LEU A 92 -11.23 -6.13 -22.91
C LEU A 92 -12.61 -6.61 -23.35
N ILE A 93 -13.66 -6.35 -22.57
CA ILE A 93 -15.04 -6.67 -22.96
C ILE A 93 -15.39 -5.95 -24.27
N SER A 94 -15.17 -4.63 -24.35
CA SER A 94 -15.43 -3.83 -25.56
C SER A 94 -14.67 -4.37 -26.78
N LEU A 95 -13.37 -4.66 -26.62
CA LEU A 95 -12.55 -5.19 -27.70
C LEU A 95 -13.07 -6.56 -28.19
N HIS A 96 -13.49 -7.43 -27.28
CA HIS A 96 -14.05 -8.74 -27.67
C HIS A 96 -15.43 -8.61 -28.32
N GLU A 97 -16.28 -7.69 -27.86
CA GLU A 97 -17.56 -7.39 -28.51
C GLU A 97 -17.38 -6.85 -29.94
N GLU A 98 -16.37 -6.02 -30.17
CA GLU A 98 -16.01 -5.57 -31.52
C GLU A 98 -15.60 -6.73 -32.42
N THR A 99 -14.81 -7.68 -31.89
CA THR A 99 -14.44 -8.91 -32.61
C THR A 99 -15.65 -9.78 -32.98
N LEU A 100 -16.70 -9.80 -32.14
CA LEU A 100 -17.92 -10.56 -32.44
C LEU A 100 -18.76 -9.93 -33.55
N ASN A 101 -18.73 -8.61 -33.67
CA ASN A 101 -19.61 -7.87 -34.57
C ASN A 101 -18.95 -7.50 -35.90
N TYR A 102 -17.62 -7.43 -35.94
CA TYR A 102 -16.87 -6.92 -37.07
C TYR A 102 -15.67 -7.78 -37.40
N ASN A 103 -15.22 -7.72 -38.67
CA ASN A 103 -13.91 -8.26 -39.02
C ASN A 103 -12.82 -7.28 -38.55
N VAL A 104 -12.07 -7.70 -37.54
CA VAL A 104 -11.08 -6.86 -36.85
C VAL A 104 -9.68 -7.00 -37.45
N SER A 105 -8.88 -5.96 -37.34
CA SER A 105 -7.50 -5.92 -37.85
C SER A 105 -6.48 -6.57 -36.90
N ASP A 106 -5.27 -6.86 -37.38
CA ASP A 106 -4.18 -7.37 -36.54
C ASP A 106 -3.85 -6.42 -35.36
N VAL A 107 -3.95 -5.10 -35.57
CA VAL A 107 -3.73 -4.09 -34.52
C VAL A 107 -4.74 -4.23 -33.38
N HIS A 108 -5.96 -4.68 -33.68
CA HIS A 108 -6.99 -4.94 -32.66
C HIS A 108 -6.64 -6.15 -31.81
N TRP A 109 -6.11 -7.20 -32.44
CA TRP A 109 -5.63 -8.39 -31.73
C TRP A 109 -4.44 -8.07 -30.83
N ASP A 110 -3.51 -7.23 -31.30
CA ASP A 110 -2.40 -6.74 -30.49
C ASP A 110 -2.89 -5.97 -29.26
N ALA A 111 -3.90 -5.11 -29.42
CA ALA A 111 -4.52 -4.39 -28.31
C ALA A 111 -5.14 -5.35 -27.28
N ILE A 112 -5.87 -6.39 -27.74
CA ILE A 112 -6.40 -7.42 -26.83
C ILE A 112 -5.29 -8.09 -26.03
N VAL A 113 -4.17 -8.44 -26.67
CA VAL A 113 -3.03 -9.09 -26.00
C VAL A 113 -2.40 -8.17 -24.96
N GLU A 114 -2.15 -6.91 -25.32
CA GLU A 114 -1.55 -5.92 -24.42
C GLU A 114 -2.45 -5.64 -23.22
N THR A 115 -3.73 -5.33 -23.44
CA THR A 115 -4.69 -5.05 -22.37
C THR A 115 -4.87 -6.28 -21.47
N ARG A 116 -4.82 -7.51 -22.01
CA ARG A 116 -4.83 -8.75 -21.22
C ARG A 116 -3.60 -8.90 -20.34
N ASN A 117 -2.42 -8.56 -20.85
CA ASN A 117 -1.19 -8.60 -20.09
C ASN A 117 -1.24 -7.60 -18.92
N GLN A 118 -1.62 -6.35 -19.19
CA GLN A 118 -1.79 -5.33 -18.16
C GLN A 118 -2.82 -5.75 -17.11
N MET A 119 -3.97 -6.28 -17.55
CA MET A 119 -5.02 -6.76 -16.67
C MET A 119 -4.52 -7.87 -15.74
N GLN A 120 -3.69 -8.81 -16.24
CA GLN A 120 -3.09 -9.85 -15.38
C GLN A 120 -2.12 -9.29 -14.35
N LEU A 121 -1.29 -8.32 -14.71
CA LEU A 121 -0.38 -7.65 -13.76
C LEU A 121 -1.17 -7.01 -12.61
N LYS A 122 -2.30 -6.35 -12.91
CA LYS A 122 -3.17 -5.79 -11.87
C LYS A 122 -3.80 -6.87 -11.01
N LYS A 123 -4.26 -7.97 -11.61
CA LYS A 123 -4.84 -9.12 -10.89
C LYS A 123 -3.86 -9.72 -9.88
N GLU A 124 -2.62 -9.95 -10.31
CA GLU A 124 -1.56 -10.47 -9.45
C GLU A 124 -1.25 -9.49 -8.31
N GLY A 125 -1.18 -8.19 -8.62
CA GLY A 125 -1.00 -7.15 -7.61
C GLY A 125 -2.11 -7.14 -6.55
N ILE A 126 -3.37 -7.27 -6.96
CA ILE A 126 -4.52 -7.37 -6.04
C ILE A 126 -4.39 -8.63 -5.18
N MET A 127 -4.09 -9.80 -5.77
CA MET A 127 -3.94 -11.06 -5.03
C MET A 127 -2.84 -10.96 -3.97
N ASN A 128 -1.69 -10.38 -4.31
CA ASN A 128 -0.58 -10.19 -3.38
C ASN A 128 -0.96 -9.24 -2.24
N LEU A 129 -1.64 -8.13 -2.54
CA LEU A 129 -2.10 -7.18 -1.51
C LEU A 129 -3.19 -7.75 -0.62
N THR A 130 -4.10 -8.58 -1.15
CA THR A 130 -5.09 -9.29 -0.33
C THR A 130 -4.39 -10.24 0.65
N GLY A 131 -3.38 -10.99 0.20
CA GLY A 131 -2.55 -11.81 1.10
C GLY A 131 -1.79 -10.96 2.14
N TYR A 132 -1.30 -9.79 1.77
CA TYR A 132 -0.68 -8.84 2.70
C TYR A 132 -1.69 -8.31 3.74
N MET A 133 -2.92 -8.02 3.31
CA MET A 133 -4.00 -7.54 4.19
C MET A 133 -4.32 -8.54 5.31
N ASP A 134 -4.25 -9.85 5.06
CA ASP A 134 -4.48 -10.87 6.09
C ASP A 134 -3.51 -10.74 7.28
N TYR A 135 -2.26 -10.34 7.02
CA TYR A 135 -1.27 -10.09 8.07
C TYR A 135 -1.45 -8.73 8.73
N VAL A 136 -1.81 -7.71 7.95
CA VAL A 136 -2.15 -6.38 8.49
C VAL A 136 -3.36 -6.47 9.42
N HIS A 137 -4.36 -7.29 9.07
CA HIS A 137 -5.51 -7.57 9.93
C HIS A 137 -5.07 -8.18 11.26
N LYS A 138 -4.28 -9.26 11.24
CA LYS A 138 -3.76 -9.90 12.47
C LYS A 138 -2.94 -8.92 13.33
N MET A 139 -2.13 -8.08 12.70
CA MET A 139 -1.37 -7.04 13.40
C MET A 139 -2.30 -6.00 14.05
N ALA A 140 -3.37 -5.60 13.37
CA ALA A 140 -4.34 -4.65 13.89
C ALA A 140 -5.19 -5.24 15.03
N GLU A 141 -5.59 -6.51 14.94
CA GLU A 141 -6.27 -7.21 16.04
C GLU A 141 -5.38 -7.27 17.29
N ALA A 142 -4.09 -7.63 17.12
CA ALA A 142 -3.14 -7.67 18.22
C ALA A 142 -2.94 -6.28 18.85
N ALA A 143 -2.79 -5.23 18.04
CA ALA A 143 -2.65 -3.85 18.53
C ALA A 143 -3.91 -3.34 19.25
N SER A 144 -5.10 -3.73 18.77
CA SER A 144 -6.37 -3.45 19.44
C SER A 144 -6.42 -4.10 20.82
N MET A 145 -6.06 -5.38 20.90
CA MET A 145 -6.02 -6.14 22.16
C MET A 145 -5.01 -5.55 23.15
N LEU A 146 -3.82 -5.16 22.68
CA LEU A 146 -2.83 -4.48 23.52
C LEU A 146 -3.35 -3.14 24.07
N SER A 147 -4.05 -2.37 23.24
CA SER A 147 -4.67 -1.12 23.65
C SER A 147 -5.74 -1.34 24.73
N TYR A 148 -6.58 -2.36 24.55
CA TYR A 148 -7.57 -2.77 25.55
C TYR A 148 -6.92 -3.15 26.90
N LEU A 149 -5.93 -4.04 26.87
CA LEU A 149 -5.21 -4.48 28.08
C LEU A 149 -4.46 -3.34 28.79
N SER A 150 -4.12 -2.28 28.06
CA SER A 150 -3.47 -1.09 28.61
C SER A 150 -4.46 -0.05 29.17
N GLY A 151 -5.76 -0.36 29.19
CA GLY A 151 -6.83 0.53 29.65
C GLY A 151 -7.16 1.66 28.65
N MET A 152 -6.89 1.44 27.36
CA MET A 152 -7.17 2.39 26.28
C MET A 152 -8.35 1.93 25.43
N ASP A 153 -9.50 1.67 26.09
CA ASP A 153 -10.69 1.07 25.46
C ASP A 153 -11.18 1.83 24.23
N ASN A 154 -11.17 3.17 24.28
CA ASN A 154 -11.57 4.01 23.15
C ASN A 154 -10.71 3.76 21.90
N ILE A 155 -9.40 3.56 22.09
CA ILE A 155 -8.46 3.33 20.99
C ILE A 155 -8.66 1.92 20.43
N SER A 156 -8.86 0.92 21.29
CA SER A 156 -9.19 -0.43 20.88
C SER A 156 -10.49 -0.48 20.07
N ASN A 157 -11.57 0.11 20.57
CA ASN A 157 -12.85 0.18 19.88
C ASN A 157 -12.74 0.90 18.52
N THR A 158 -12.01 2.02 18.48
CA THR A 158 -11.79 2.77 17.23
C THR A 158 -11.02 1.94 16.21
N LEU A 159 -9.98 1.21 16.65
CA LEU A 159 -9.19 0.36 15.75
C LEU A 159 -10.04 -0.80 15.23
N GLN A 160 -10.87 -1.43 16.08
CA GLN A 160 -11.76 -2.52 15.65
C GLN A 160 -12.74 -2.06 14.57
N GLN A 161 -13.37 -0.89 14.75
CA GLN A 161 -14.25 -0.32 13.72
C GLN A 161 -13.51 -0.08 12.40
N ARG A 162 -12.26 0.40 12.45
CA ARG A 162 -11.45 0.60 11.25
C ARG A 162 -11.10 -0.71 10.56
N ILE A 163 -10.81 -1.76 11.32
CA ILE A 163 -10.59 -3.11 10.79
C ILE A 163 -11.83 -3.56 10.03
N ASP A 164 -12.99 -3.52 10.66
CA ASP A 164 -14.26 -3.97 10.08
C ASP A 164 -14.58 -3.17 8.80
N ASP A 165 -14.44 -1.84 8.84
CA ASP A 165 -14.66 -0.96 7.68
C ASP A 165 -13.71 -1.29 6.52
N ALA A 166 -12.42 -1.50 6.79
CA ALA A 166 -11.43 -1.80 5.77
C ALA A 166 -11.68 -3.16 5.12
N LEU A 167 -11.99 -4.19 5.93
CA LEU A 167 -12.28 -5.53 5.43
C LEU A 167 -13.57 -5.55 4.61
N ASN A 168 -14.60 -4.85 5.05
CA ASN A 168 -15.86 -4.73 4.29
C ASN A 168 -15.63 -4.05 2.94
N LYS A 169 -14.86 -2.96 2.90
CA LYS A 169 -14.51 -2.29 1.64
C LYS A 169 -13.75 -3.22 0.70
N ILE A 170 -12.74 -3.94 1.19
CA ILE A 170 -11.98 -4.89 0.38
C ILE A 170 -12.87 -5.99 -0.17
N LYS A 171 -13.78 -6.53 0.66
CA LYS A 171 -14.75 -7.53 0.23
C LYS A 171 -15.60 -7.03 -0.93
N VAL A 172 -16.14 -5.81 -0.83
CA VAL A 172 -16.93 -5.18 -1.91
C VAL A 172 -16.10 -5.04 -3.19
N GLU A 173 -14.84 -4.63 -3.10
CA GLU A 173 -13.95 -4.52 -4.26
C GLU A 173 -13.70 -5.89 -4.93
N ILE A 174 -13.44 -6.93 -4.14
CA ILE A 174 -13.21 -8.30 -4.64
C ILE A 174 -14.48 -8.85 -5.31
N GLU A 175 -15.64 -8.65 -4.70
CA GLU A 175 -16.93 -9.10 -5.26
C GLU A 175 -17.23 -8.39 -6.59
N SER A 176 -17.00 -7.08 -6.64
CA SER A 176 -17.18 -6.27 -7.86
C SER A 176 -16.22 -6.70 -8.98
N ASN A 177 -14.96 -7.01 -8.64
CA ASN A 177 -13.98 -7.54 -9.60
C ASN A 177 -14.44 -8.90 -10.15
N ALA A 178 -14.90 -9.79 -9.28
CA ALA A 178 -15.34 -11.13 -9.65
C ALA A 178 -16.59 -11.09 -10.54
N GLU A 179 -17.52 -10.15 -10.31
CA GLU A 179 -18.69 -9.97 -11.16
C GLU A 179 -18.31 -9.57 -12.58
N LEU A 180 -17.47 -8.54 -12.72
CA LEU A 180 -17.02 -8.08 -14.04
C LEU A 180 -16.15 -9.12 -14.75
N GLU A 181 -15.34 -9.87 -14.00
CA GLU A 181 -14.53 -10.95 -14.58
C GLU A 181 -15.42 -12.09 -15.13
N ARG A 182 -16.54 -12.41 -14.49
CA ARG A 182 -17.52 -13.37 -15.04
C ARG A 182 -18.11 -12.88 -16.36
N GLU A 183 -18.42 -11.60 -16.47
CA GLU A 183 -18.91 -11.00 -17.71
C GLU A 183 -17.87 -11.09 -18.83
N TYR A 184 -16.63 -10.69 -18.55
CA TYR A 184 -15.51 -10.82 -19.48
C TYR A 184 -15.32 -12.27 -19.96
N LEU A 185 -15.33 -13.24 -19.05
CA LEU A 185 -15.18 -14.65 -19.40
C LEU A 185 -16.31 -15.15 -20.31
N ARG A 186 -17.55 -14.71 -20.07
CA ARG A 186 -18.70 -15.05 -20.91
C ARG A 186 -18.54 -14.53 -22.34
N ILE A 187 -18.14 -13.27 -22.49
CA ILE A 187 -17.92 -12.64 -23.81
C ILE A 187 -16.74 -13.31 -24.55
N GLN A 188 -15.65 -13.58 -23.83
CA GLN A 188 -14.50 -14.29 -24.39
C GLN A 188 -14.87 -15.70 -24.87
N GLU A 189 -15.69 -16.44 -24.11
CA GLU A 189 -16.17 -17.76 -24.52
C GLU A 189 -16.98 -17.68 -25.83
N GLN A 190 -17.81 -16.65 -25.97
CA GLN A 190 -18.58 -16.43 -27.20
C GLN A 190 -17.66 -16.19 -28.41
N CYS A 191 -16.64 -15.33 -28.27
CA CYS A 191 -15.65 -15.07 -29.32
C CYS A 191 -14.97 -16.35 -29.81
N ILE A 192 -14.56 -17.22 -28.86
CA ILE A 192 -13.90 -18.50 -29.19
C ILE A 192 -14.85 -19.43 -29.94
N LYS A 193 -16.14 -19.46 -29.56
CA LYS A 193 -17.14 -20.33 -30.21
C LYS A 193 -17.45 -19.87 -31.63
N ASP A 194 -17.56 -18.56 -31.87
CA ASP A 194 -17.89 -18.04 -33.18
C ASP A 194 -16.72 -18.15 -34.16
N ASN A 195 -15.47 -17.88 -33.73
CA ASN A 195 -14.28 -18.14 -34.56
C ASN A 195 -14.18 -19.61 -35.01
N LYS A 196 -14.49 -20.57 -34.13
CA LYS A 196 -14.49 -22.01 -34.46
C LYS A 196 -15.57 -22.43 -35.46
N LYS A 197 -16.63 -21.64 -35.64
CA LYS A 197 -17.64 -21.89 -36.68
C LYS A 197 -17.14 -21.41 -38.03
N THR A 198 -16.57 -20.21 -38.07
CA THR A 198 -16.03 -19.61 -39.30
C THR A 198 -14.86 -20.39 -39.89
N GLU A 199 -14.03 -21.05 -39.07
CA GLU A 199 -12.95 -21.93 -39.55
C GLU A 199 -13.42 -23.27 -40.15
N LYS A 200 -14.70 -23.65 -39.98
CA LYS A 200 -15.25 -24.93 -40.47
C LYS A 200 -16.05 -24.79 -41.78
N GLU A 201 -16.26 -23.58 -42.25
CA GLU A 201 -16.88 -23.26 -43.55
C GLU A 201 -15.80 -23.02 -44.62
#